data_AF-A0AAD3H4V0-F1
#
_entry.id   AF-A0AAD3H4V0-F1
#
_cell.length_a   1.000
_cell.length_b   1.000
_cell.length_c   1.000
_cell.angle_alpha   90.00
_cell.angle_beta   90.00
_cell.angle_gamma   90.00
#
_symmetry.space_group_name_H-M   'P 1'
#
loop_
_entity.id
_entity.type
_entity.pdbx_description
1 polymer ?
#
loop_
_entity_poly.entity_id
_entity_poly.type
_entity_poly.pdbx_seq_one_letter_code
_entity_poly.pdbx_strand_id
1 'polypeptide(L)'
;MVLKKTTRGWELLVEWKDGMMSWVPLKDLKNSNPVELAQYAVMNALEEEPVFKWWVPYTLKKRDAIVAKVKSKYWVTAHKFGIRIPKSADEAYKLDADSKTTFWTDATNKEMENVRVAFEVLSGVTPEEMCTGKVRPGYKFIPCHMIFDIKMDGKFTRKARLVAGGHVTDPPTAITYSSIVSCDSVRISLVTLIY
;
A
#
# COMPACT_ATOMS: atom_id res chain seq x y z
N MET A 1 -42.64 -9.37 2.78
CA MET A 1 -42.72 -7.91 2.53
C MET A 1 -41.52 -7.48 1.71
N VAL A 2 -41.72 -6.78 0.59
CA VAL A 2 -40.61 -6.24 -0.22
C VAL A 2 -40.11 -4.96 0.45
N LEU A 3 -38.82 -4.90 0.79
CA LEU A 3 -38.19 -3.70 1.35
C LEU A 3 -38.27 -2.54 0.35
N LYS A 4 -38.89 -1.44 0.76
CA LYS A 4 -38.99 -0.22 -0.07
C LYS A 4 -37.62 0.45 -0.12
N LYS A 5 -36.96 0.39 -1.28
CA LYS A 5 -35.67 1.04 -1.51
C LYS A 5 -35.88 2.55 -1.62
N THR A 6 -35.57 3.29 -0.56
CA THR A 6 -35.62 4.76 -0.55
C THR A 6 -34.42 5.32 0.18
N THR A 7 -33.95 6.48 -0.27
CA THR A 7 -32.98 7.34 0.41
C THR A 7 -33.52 8.76 0.56
N ARG A 8 -34.81 8.98 0.25
CA ARG A 8 -35.47 10.28 0.32
C ARG A 8 -35.74 10.65 1.77
N GLY A 9 -35.50 11.91 2.12
CA GLY A 9 -35.75 12.46 3.45
C GLY A 9 -34.66 12.19 4.48
N TRP A 10 -33.50 11.69 4.04
CA TRP A 10 -32.35 11.44 4.91
C TRP A 10 -31.18 12.32 4.50
N GLU A 11 -30.66 13.04 5.47
CA GLU A 11 -29.46 13.84 5.38
C GLU A 11 -28.54 13.44 6.54
N LEU A 12 -27.23 13.53 6.31
CA LEU A 12 -26.23 13.28 7.33
C LEU A 12 -25.35 14.52 7.46
N LEU A 13 -24.99 14.83 8.69
CA LEU A 13 -24.02 15.87 8.98
C LEU A 13 -22.63 15.33 8.67
N VAL A 14 -21.94 15.98 7.74
CA VAL A 14 -20.58 15.61 7.31
C VAL A 14 -19.61 16.70 7.72
N GLU A 15 -18.49 16.29 8.30
CA GLU A 15 -17.33 17.14 8.56
C GLU A 15 -16.36 17.06 7.37
N TRP A 16 -16.03 18.22 6.81
CA TRP A 16 -15.08 18.35 5.71
C TRP A 16 -13.65 18.47 6.25
N LYS A 17 -12.66 18.30 5.38
CA LYS A 17 -11.24 18.34 5.78
C LYS A 17 -10.78 19.70 6.33
N ASP A 18 -11.50 20.77 6.02
CA ASP A 18 -11.28 22.11 6.52
C ASP A 18 -11.98 22.38 7.87
N GLY A 19 -12.65 21.36 8.44
CA GLY A 19 -13.40 21.45 9.70
C GLY A 19 -14.81 22.04 9.53
N MET A 20 -15.24 22.40 8.32
CA MET A 20 -16.61 22.84 8.09
C MET A 20 -17.58 21.65 8.21
N MET A 21 -18.81 21.92 8.62
CA MET A 21 -19.87 20.91 8.70
C MET A 21 -21.04 21.30 7.81
N SER A 22 -21.57 20.33 7.06
CA SER A 22 -22.78 20.54 6.26
C SER A 22 -23.67 19.31 6.24
N TRP A 23 -24.98 19.54 6.17
CA TRP A 23 -25.96 18.48 5.90
C TRP A 23 -25.89 18.09 4.43
N VAL A 24 -25.62 16.82 4.17
CA VAL A 24 -25.52 16.26 2.82
C VAL A 24 -26.60 15.18 2.63
N PRO A 25 -27.34 15.20 1.52
CA PRO A 25 -28.32 14.17 1.21
C PRO A 25 -27.68 12.78 1.16
N LEU A 26 -28.34 11.81 1.78
CA LEU A 26 -27.85 10.43 1.86
C LEU A 26 -27.61 9.80 0.48
N LYS A 27 -28.43 10.17 -0.52
CA LYS A 27 -28.29 9.71 -1.90
C LYS A 27 -26.90 10.02 -2.45
N ASP A 28 -26.39 11.21 -2.17
CA ASP A 28 -25.12 11.68 -2.72
C ASP A 28 -23.95 11.04 -1.98
N LEU A 29 -24.04 10.95 -0.66
CA LEU A 29 -23.05 10.25 0.16
C LEU A 29 -22.93 8.77 -0.19
N LYS A 30 -24.06 8.11 -0.45
CA LYS A 30 -24.04 6.70 -0.87
C LYS A 30 -23.34 6.52 -2.22
N ASN A 31 -23.50 7.45 -3.16
CA ASN A 31 -22.86 7.32 -4.47
C ASN A 31 -21.36 7.61 -4.40
N SER A 32 -20.95 8.57 -3.56
CA SER A 32 -19.55 9.00 -3.44
C SER A 32 -18.75 8.12 -2.47
N ASN A 33 -19.25 7.91 -1.25
CA ASN A 33 -18.54 7.24 -0.16
C ASN A 33 -19.37 6.09 0.46
N PRO A 34 -19.79 5.07 -0.32
CA PRO A 34 -20.69 4.03 0.16
C PRO A 34 -20.10 3.18 1.28
N VAL A 35 -18.77 2.94 1.29
CA VAL A 35 -18.13 2.05 2.26
C VAL A 35 -18.08 2.68 3.65
N GLU A 36 -17.63 3.93 3.73
CA GLU A 36 -17.56 4.70 4.97
C GLU A 36 -18.96 4.88 5.57
N LEU A 37 -19.93 5.25 4.73
CA LEU A 37 -21.32 5.38 5.13
C LEU A 37 -21.93 4.05 5.64
N ALA A 38 -21.59 2.93 5.01
CA ALA A 38 -22.04 1.61 5.46
C ALA A 38 -21.42 1.22 6.81
N GLN A 39 -20.16 1.59 7.06
CA GLN A 39 -19.52 1.39 8.36
C GLN A 39 -20.18 2.27 9.43
N TYR A 40 -20.40 3.55 9.13
CA TYR A 40 -21.11 4.48 10.02
C TYR A 40 -22.49 3.95 10.41
N ALA A 41 -23.27 3.46 9.43
CA ALA A 41 -24.60 2.90 9.69
C ALA A 41 -24.54 1.73 10.69
N VAL A 42 -23.60 0.79 10.52
CA VAL A 42 -23.42 -0.34 11.45
C VAL A 42 -22.94 0.11 12.83
N MET A 43 -22.02 1.07 12.89
CA MET A 43 -21.49 1.57 14.17
C MET A 43 -22.54 2.29 15.01
N ASN A 44 -23.57 2.86 14.37
CA ASN A 44 -24.66 3.58 15.02
C ASN A 44 -25.97 2.77 15.06
N ALA A 45 -25.93 1.47 14.77
CA ALA A 45 -27.11 0.58 14.77
C ALA A 45 -28.25 1.03 13.81
N LEU A 46 -27.91 1.65 12.68
CA LEU A 46 -28.83 2.14 11.65
C LEU A 46 -29.01 1.15 10.49
N GLU A 47 -28.33 0.02 10.49
CA GLU A 47 -28.34 -0.94 9.38
C GLU A 47 -29.69 -1.60 9.13
N GLU A 48 -30.54 -1.69 10.16
CA GLU A 48 -31.88 -2.26 10.07
C GLU A 48 -32.91 -1.29 9.49
N GLU A 49 -32.60 0.01 9.47
CA GLU A 49 -33.47 1.03 8.90
C GLU A 49 -33.70 0.75 7.40
N PRO A 50 -34.93 0.93 6.88
CA PRO A 50 -35.27 0.61 5.48
C PRO A 50 -34.37 1.30 4.45
N VAL A 51 -33.77 2.43 4.84
CA VAL A 51 -32.92 3.25 4.00
C VAL A 51 -31.51 2.66 3.83
N PHE A 52 -31.00 1.94 4.82
CA PHE A 52 -29.66 1.32 4.84
C PHE A 52 -29.70 -0.16 4.50
N LYS A 53 -30.74 -0.88 4.97
CA LYS A 53 -30.90 -2.34 4.94
C LYS A 53 -30.70 -2.99 3.56
N TRP A 54 -31.11 -2.33 2.48
CA TRP A 54 -31.06 -2.92 1.15
C TRP A 54 -29.70 -2.82 0.44
N TRP A 55 -28.74 -2.05 0.98
CA TRP A 55 -27.44 -1.84 0.31
C TRP A 55 -26.23 -1.94 1.23
N VAL A 56 -26.37 -1.63 2.53
CA VAL A 56 -25.27 -1.71 3.50
C VAL A 56 -24.65 -3.12 3.56
N PRO A 57 -25.43 -4.23 3.69
CA PRO A 57 -24.85 -5.58 3.71
C PRO A 57 -24.08 -5.93 2.44
N TYR A 58 -24.60 -5.51 1.27
CA TYR A 58 -23.94 -5.75 -0.02
C TYR A 58 -22.61 -4.99 -0.12
N THR A 59 -22.60 -3.71 0.28
CA THR A 59 -21.40 -2.87 0.25
C THR A 59 -20.28 -3.44 1.13
N LEU A 60 -20.61 -3.83 2.36
CA LEU A 60 -19.62 -4.40 3.29
C LEU A 60 -19.09 -5.75 2.80
N LYS A 61 -19.97 -6.63 2.31
CA LYS A 61 -19.55 -7.92 1.72
C LYS A 61 -18.62 -7.72 0.52
N LYS A 62 -18.92 -6.74 -0.35
CA LYS A 62 -18.10 -6.42 -1.52
C LYS A 62 -16.74 -5.82 -1.11
N ARG A 63 -16.71 -4.94 -0.10
CA ARG A 63 -15.47 -4.44 0.51
C ARG A 63 -14.60 -5.60 0.97
N ASP A 64 -15.15 -6.52 1.77
CA ASP A 64 -14.39 -7.63 2.35
C ASP A 64 -13.85 -8.57 1.29
N ALA A 65 -14.65 -8.87 0.26
CA ALA A 65 -14.20 -9.67 -0.88
C ALA A 65 -13.04 -9.01 -1.65
N ILE A 66 -13.07 -7.68 -1.81
CA ILE A 66 -11.98 -6.93 -2.47
C ILE A 66 -10.74 -6.95 -1.57
N VAL A 67 -10.87 -6.62 -0.28
CA VAL A 67 -9.75 -6.61 0.69
C VAL A 67 -9.08 -7.98 0.76
N ALA A 68 -9.85 -9.06 0.80
CA ALA A 68 -9.33 -10.42 0.79
C ALA A 68 -8.51 -10.73 -0.48
N LYS A 69 -8.93 -10.23 -1.64
CA LYS A 69 -8.21 -10.40 -2.92
C LYS A 69 -6.96 -9.52 -3.05
N VAL A 70 -6.89 -8.39 -2.36
CA VAL A 70 -5.72 -7.49 -2.42
C VAL A 70 -4.56 -8.05 -1.60
N LYS A 71 -4.82 -8.64 -0.43
CA LYS A 71 -3.78 -9.14 0.47
C LYS A 71 -2.96 -10.32 -0.10
N SER A 72 -3.47 -11.06 -1.08
CA SER A 72 -2.82 -12.30 -1.56
C SER A 72 -1.85 -12.12 -2.74
N LYS A 73 -1.88 -11.02 -3.50
CA LYS A 73 -1.21 -11.02 -4.83
C LYS A 73 0.32 -10.95 -4.79
N TYR A 74 0.91 -10.23 -3.83
CA TYR A 74 2.37 -10.05 -3.78
C TYR A 74 3.09 -11.35 -3.43
N TRP A 75 2.59 -12.09 -2.42
CA TRP A 75 3.21 -13.36 -2.01
C TRP A 75 2.86 -14.54 -2.90
N VAL A 76 1.77 -14.48 -3.68
CA VAL A 76 1.34 -15.59 -4.54
C VAL A 76 2.12 -15.64 -5.86
N THR A 77 2.61 -14.49 -6.35
CA THR A 77 3.30 -14.44 -7.65
C THR A 77 4.77 -14.84 -7.49
N ALA A 78 5.04 -16.14 -7.49
CA ALA A 78 6.40 -16.67 -7.38
C ALA A 78 7.24 -16.46 -8.66
N HIS A 79 6.60 -16.16 -9.80
CA HIS A 79 7.27 -16.09 -11.11
C HIS A 79 6.84 -14.85 -11.89
N LYS A 80 7.79 -14.23 -12.60
CA LYS A 80 7.54 -13.16 -13.57
C LYS A 80 8.28 -13.50 -14.85
N PHE A 81 7.58 -13.43 -15.98
CA PHE A 81 8.12 -13.84 -17.29
C PHE A 81 8.72 -15.26 -17.32
N GLY A 82 8.13 -16.19 -16.57
CA GLY A 82 8.60 -17.58 -16.49
C GLY A 82 9.82 -17.80 -15.58
N ILE A 83 10.36 -16.74 -14.98
CA ILE A 83 11.51 -16.81 -14.07
C ILE A 83 11.03 -16.65 -12.64
N ARG A 84 11.51 -17.50 -11.73
CA ARG A 84 11.20 -17.43 -10.31
C ARG A 84 11.85 -16.20 -9.67
N ILE A 85 11.07 -15.42 -8.93
CA ILE A 85 11.55 -14.25 -8.18
C ILE A 85 11.82 -14.68 -6.72
N PRO A 86 13.05 -14.47 -6.21
CA PRO A 86 13.35 -14.72 -4.81
C PRO A 86 12.69 -13.70 -3.89
N LYS A 87 12.35 -14.11 -2.67
CA LYS A 87 11.75 -13.25 -1.63
C LYS A 87 12.73 -12.85 -0.54
N SER A 88 13.89 -13.50 -0.50
CA SER A 88 14.99 -13.24 0.43
C SER A 88 16.32 -13.28 -0.33
N ALA A 89 17.33 -12.61 0.21
CA ALA A 89 18.71 -12.69 -0.30
C ALA A 89 19.22 -14.15 -0.30
N ASP A 90 18.91 -14.93 0.75
CA ASP A 90 19.30 -16.33 0.82
C ASP A 90 18.66 -17.18 -0.27
N GLU A 91 17.40 -16.88 -0.61
CA GLU A 91 16.70 -17.56 -1.72
C GLU A 91 17.30 -17.15 -3.07
N ALA A 92 17.69 -15.88 -3.23
CA ALA A 92 18.38 -15.41 -4.43
C ALA A 92 19.69 -16.18 -4.67
N TYR A 93 20.52 -16.35 -3.65
CA TYR A 93 21.76 -17.12 -3.75
C TYR A 93 21.51 -18.61 -4.08
N LYS A 94 20.46 -19.21 -3.50
CA LYS A 94 20.06 -20.59 -3.83
C LYS A 94 19.60 -20.72 -5.29
N LEU A 95 18.78 -19.79 -5.78
CA LEU A 95 18.33 -19.82 -7.18
C LEU A 95 19.48 -19.64 -8.16
N ASP A 96 20.46 -18.79 -7.83
CA ASP A 96 21.68 -18.63 -8.61
C ASP A 96 22.50 -19.94 -8.64
N ALA A 97 22.68 -20.59 -7.48
CA ALA A 97 23.38 -21.87 -7.39
C ALA A 97 22.67 -23.00 -8.17
N ASP A 98 21.35 -23.10 -8.05
CA ASP A 98 20.54 -24.12 -8.73
C ASP A 98 20.55 -23.93 -10.26
N SER A 99 20.45 -22.68 -10.71
CA SER A 99 20.49 -22.32 -12.14
C SER A 99 21.89 -22.27 -12.72
N LYS A 100 22.94 -22.37 -11.88
CA LYS A 100 24.35 -22.15 -12.23
C LYS A 100 24.58 -20.78 -12.89
N THR A 101 23.83 -19.77 -12.45
CA THR A 101 23.96 -18.38 -12.93
C THR A 101 24.31 -17.45 -11.77
N THR A 102 24.70 -16.21 -12.07
CA THR A 102 25.04 -15.18 -11.07
C THR A 102 24.10 -13.98 -11.11
N PHE A 103 22.95 -14.10 -11.81
CA PHE A 103 22.15 -12.93 -12.14
C PHE A 103 21.56 -12.21 -10.93
N TRP A 104 21.13 -12.93 -9.90
CA TRP A 104 20.59 -12.30 -8.69
C TRP A 104 21.71 -11.73 -7.81
N THR A 105 22.85 -12.39 -7.76
CA THR A 105 24.07 -11.96 -7.06
C THR A 105 24.61 -10.67 -7.66
N ASP A 106 24.73 -10.61 -8.99
CA ASP A 106 25.19 -9.42 -9.72
C ASP A 106 24.25 -8.23 -9.51
N ALA A 107 22.92 -8.49 -9.55
CA ALA A 107 21.92 -7.47 -9.28
C ALA A 107 22.00 -6.93 -7.83
N THR A 108 22.25 -7.81 -6.86
CA THR A 108 22.41 -7.45 -5.45
C THR A 108 23.67 -6.64 -5.21
N ASN A 109 24.80 -7.06 -5.78
CA ASN A 109 26.07 -6.34 -5.68
C ASN A 109 25.97 -4.94 -6.27
N LYS A 110 25.31 -4.79 -7.42
CA LYS A 110 25.08 -3.48 -8.06
C LYS A 110 24.24 -2.53 -7.22
N GLU A 111 23.25 -3.05 -6.50
CA GLU A 111 22.47 -2.25 -5.56
C GLU A 111 23.34 -1.84 -4.36
N MET A 112 24.01 -2.81 -3.74
CA MET A 112 24.83 -2.59 -2.55
C MET A 112 26.03 -1.67 -2.81
N GLU A 113 26.57 -1.63 -4.03
CA GLU A 113 27.63 -0.69 -4.42
C GLU A 113 27.21 0.77 -4.23
N ASN A 114 25.98 1.12 -4.61
CA ASN A 114 25.44 2.46 -4.47
C ASN A 114 24.97 2.72 -3.03
N VAL A 115 24.32 1.73 -2.43
CA VAL A 115 23.66 1.84 -1.14
C VAL A 115 24.64 1.86 0.03
N ARG A 116 25.74 1.10 -0.03
CA ARG A 116 26.75 1.03 1.04
C ARG A 116 27.39 2.38 1.36
N VAL A 117 27.46 3.30 0.39
CA VAL A 117 28.06 4.63 0.56
C VAL A 117 27.30 5.47 1.59
N ALA A 118 25.99 5.21 1.75
CA ALA A 118 25.15 5.90 2.71
C ALA A 118 25.18 5.28 4.12
N PHE A 119 25.84 4.14 4.31
CA PHE A 119 25.87 3.42 5.58
C PHE A 119 27.22 3.52 6.27
N GLU A 120 27.20 3.87 7.56
CA GLU A 120 28.36 3.81 8.44
C GLU A 120 28.34 2.51 9.23
N VAL A 121 29.44 1.75 9.19
CA VAL A 121 29.58 0.52 9.97
C VAL A 121 30.00 0.90 11.39
N LEU A 122 29.15 0.59 12.36
CA LEU A 122 29.48 0.74 13.78
C LEU A 122 30.27 -0.49 14.25
N SER A 123 31.50 -0.28 14.72
CA SER A 123 32.37 -1.34 15.25
C SER A 123 31.98 -1.70 16.69
N GLY A 124 32.09 -3.00 17.03
CA GLY A 124 31.91 -3.48 18.40
C GLY A 124 30.47 -3.76 18.83
N VAL A 125 29.52 -3.85 17.88
CA VAL A 125 28.11 -4.13 18.16
C VAL A 125 27.66 -5.33 17.34
N THR A 126 26.94 -6.26 17.98
CA THR A 126 26.35 -7.40 17.28
C THR A 126 25.08 -7.00 16.52
N PRO A 127 24.71 -7.72 15.43
CA PRO A 127 23.46 -7.47 14.72
C PRO A 127 22.21 -7.54 15.62
N GLU A 128 22.24 -8.40 16.65
CA GLU A 128 21.14 -8.57 17.61
C GLU A 128 20.96 -7.35 18.52
N GLU A 129 22.08 -6.76 18.98
CA GLU A 129 22.06 -5.52 19.74
C GLU A 129 21.53 -4.36 18.89
N MET A 130 21.90 -4.29 17.60
CA MET A 130 21.36 -3.30 16.65
C MET A 130 19.85 -3.39 16.50
N CYS A 131 19.30 -4.60 16.39
CA CYS A 131 17.86 -4.85 16.29
C CYS A 131 17.08 -4.35 17.51
N THR A 132 17.73 -4.30 18.68
CA THR A 132 17.11 -3.80 19.92
C THR A 132 16.88 -2.27 19.87
N GLY A 133 17.55 -1.55 18.97
CA GLY A 133 17.39 -0.10 18.78
C GLY A 133 17.93 0.76 19.93
N LYS A 134 18.65 0.17 20.89
CA LYS A 134 19.22 0.86 22.07
C LYS A 134 20.71 1.16 21.95
N VAL A 135 21.33 0.78 20.82
CA VAL A 135 22.78 0.89 20.61
C VAL A 135 23.25 2.35 20.61
N ARG A 136 22.45 3.26 20.05
CA ARG A 136 22.81 4.68 19.95
C ARG A 136 21.65 5.56 20.41
N PRO A 137 21.84 6.44 21.41
CA PRO A 137 20.82 7.38 21.84
C PRO A 137 20.34 8.26 20.68
N GLY A 138 19.02 8.38 20.49
CA GLY A 138 18.40 9.17 19.43
C GLY A 138 18.21 8.46 18.08
N TYR A 139 18.61 7.19 17.96
CA TYR A 139 18.40 6.38 16.75
C TYR A 139 17.30 5.36 16.97
N LYS A 140 16.50 5.11 15.93
CA LYS A 140 15.47 4.08 15.89
C LYS A 140 15.90 2.97 14.94
N PHE A 141 15.79 1.72 15.38
CA PHE A 141 16.04 0.58 14.49
C PHE A 141 14.96 0.52 13.40
N ILE A 142 15.40 0.36 12.14
CA ILE A 142 14.50 0.20 11.00
C ILE A 142 14.87 -1.13 10.32
N PRO A 143 13.95 -2.09 10.22
CA PRO A 143 14.21 -3.33 9.49
C PRO A 143 14.32 -3.03 8.00
N CYS A 144 15.41 -3.47 7.38
CA CYS A 144 15.60 -3.40 5.94
C CYS A 144 15.34 -4.77 5.30
N HIS A 145 14.82 -4.78 4.08
CA HIS A 145 14.63 -6.00 3.30
C HIS A 145 15.01 -5.78 1.84
N MET A 146 15.43 -6.85 1.18
CA MET A 146 15.78 -6.83 -0.24
C MET A 146 14.55 -7.20 -1.08
N ILE A 147 14.21 -6.36 -2.04
CA ILE A 147 13.15 -6.61 -3.02
C ILE A 147 13.77 -6.96 -4.36
N PHE A 148 13.27 -8.04 -4.97
CA PHE A 148 13.72 -8.51 -6.26
C PHE A 148 12.67 -8.30 -7.33
N ASP A 149 13.11 -7.94 -8.54
CA ASP A 149 12.22 -7.80 -9.70
C ASP A 149 12.93 -8.15 -11.01
N ILE A 150 12.15 -8.32 -12.07
CA ILE A 150 12.65 -8.61 -13.42
C ILE A 150 12.13 -7.52 -14.37
N LYS A 151 13.06 -6.86 -15.07
CA LYS A 151 12.77 -5.88 -16.11
C LYS A 151 12.61 -6.57 -17.47
N MET A 152 11.60 -6.17 -18.24
CA MET A 152 11.40 -6.65 -19.61
C MET A 152 12.18 -5.78 -20.59
N ASP A 153 13.46 -6.07 -20.78
CA ASP A 153 14.39 -5.34 -21.68
C ASP A 153 15.03 -6.26 -22.73
N GLY A 154 14.33 -7.36 -23.09
CA GLY A 154 14.81 -8.37 -24.04
C GLY A 154 15.80 -9.37 -23.43
N LYS A 155 16.55 -8.99 -22.39
CA LYS A 155 17.47 -9.86 -21.64
C LYS A 155 16.92 -10.32 -20.28
N PHE A 156 15.73 -9.85 -19.92
CA PHE A 156 15.10 -10.10 -18.62
C PHE A 156 16.01 -9.70 -17.46
N THR A 157 16.55 -8.48 -17.45
CA THR A 157 17.52 -8.06 -16.43
C THR A 157 16.93 -8.18 -15.02
N ARG A 158 17.68 -8.85 -14.13
CA ARG A 158 17.36 -8.98 -12.70
C ARG A 158 17.66 -7.67 -11.98
N LYS A 159 16.80 -7.29 -11.05
CA LYS A 159 16.95 -6.11 -10.21
C LYS A 159 16.80 -6.50 -8.75
N ALA A 160 17.62 -5.88 -7.92
CA ALA A 160 17.53 -5.93 -6.47
C ALA A 160 17.43 -4.49 -5.94
N ARG A 161 16.67 -4.29 -4.86
CA ARG A 161 16.49 -3.00 -4.18
C ARG A 161 16.47 -3.19 -2.67
N LEU A 162 17.33 -2.47 -1.95
CA LEU A 162 17.27 -2.46 -0.50
C LEU A 162 16.23 -1.43 -0.05
N VAL A 163 15.23 -1.86 0.71
CA VAL A 163 14.12 -1.01 1.15
C VAL A 163 14.00 -1.01 2.67
N ALA A 164 13.91 0.18 3.23
CA ALA A 164 13.66 0.42 4.65
C ALA A 164 12.19 0.17 5.00
N GLY A 165 11.95 -0.49 6.14
CA GLY A 165 10.62 -0.77 6.68
C GLY A 165 9.97 0.48 7.27
N GLY A 166 9.48 1.38 6.42
CA GLY A 166 8.90 2.67 6.83
C GLY A 166 7.69 2.60 7.77
N HIS A 167 7.09 1.42 7.97
CA HIS A 167 6.05 1.21 8.97
C HIS A 167 6.56 1.30 10.42
N VAL A 168 7.88 1.23 10.63
CA VAL A 168 8.51 1.32 11.95
C VAL A 168 8.89 2.76 12.29
N THR A 169 8.93 3.68 11.33
CA THR A 169 9.25 5.09 11.55
C THR A 169 7.98 5.91 11.81
N ASP A 170 8.05 6.84 12.75
CA ASP A 170 6.96 7.77 12.98
C ASP A 170 6.79 8.68 11.75
N PRO A 171 5.55 8.97 11.32
CA PRO A 171 5.34 9.82 10.16
C PRO A 171 5.93 11.21 10.43
N PRO A 172 6.63 11.82 9.46
CA PRO A 172 7.13 13.17 9.63
C PRO A 172 5.96 14.14 9.87
N THR A 173 6.14 15.11 10.76
CA THR A 173 5.12 16.11 11.12
C THR A 173 4.66 16.94 9.93
N ALA A 174 5.50 17.02 8.88
CA ALA A 174 5.16 17.58 7.59
C ALA A 174 5.21 16.47 6.53
N ILE A 175 4.11 16.29 5.80
CA ILE A 175 4.07 15.43 4.63
C ILE A 175 4.92 16.12 3.56
N THR A 176 6.12 15.62 3.29
CA THR A 176 6.91 16.08 2.14
C THR A 176 6.17 15.63 0.88
N TYR A 177 5.39 16.54 0.31
CA TYR A 177 4.62 16.32 -0.91
C TYR A 177 5.55 15.78 -2.01
N SER A 178 5.27 14.58 -2.49
CA SER A 178 5.88 14.10 -3.72
C SER A 178 5.32 14.95 -4.86
N SER A 179 6.19 15.61 -5.64
CA SER A 179 5.80 16.44 -6.80
C SER A 179 5.16 15.66 -7.96
N ILE A 180 4.83 14.38 -7.74
CA ILE A 180 4.16 13.55 -8.72
C ILE A 180 2.73 14.06 -8.87
N VAL A 181 2.46 14.62 -10.04
CA VAL A 181 1.13 15.06 -10.46
C VAL A 181 0.15 13.88 -10.29
N SER A 182 -0.94 14.11 -9.56
CA SER A 182 -1.97 13.09 -9.39
C SER A 182 -2.52 12.67 -10.76
N CYS A 183 -2.83 11.38 -10.94
CA CYS A 183 -3.36 10.89 -12.21
C CYS A 183 -4.68 11.59 -12.61
N ASP A 184 -5.45 12.02 -11.61
CA ASP A 184 -6.67 12.81 -11.82
C ASP A 184 -6.37 14.22 -12.34
N SER A 185 -5.32 14.88 -11.85
CA SER A 185 -4.86 16.17 -12.40
C SER A 185 -4.44 16.05 -13.87
N VAL A 186 -3.74 14.97 -14.26
CA VAL A 186 -3.36 14.70 -15.66
C VAL A 186 -4.60 14.45 -16.53
N ARG A 187 -5.59 13.72 -16.01
CA ARG A 187 -6.85 13.47 -16.73
C ARG A 187 -7.66 14.74 -16.95
N ILE A 188 -7.78 15.59 -15.93
CA ILE A 188 -8.51 16.86 -16.02
C ILE A 188 -7.83 17.78 -17.03
N SER A 189 -6.51 17.94 -16.94
CA SER A 189 -5.75 18.79 -17.87
C SER A 189 -5.85 18.32 -19.33
N LEU A 190 -5.82 17.01 -19.57
CA LEU A 190 -6.03 16.45 -20.92
C LEU A 190 -7.46 16.71 -21.43
N VAL A 191 -8.48 16.60 -20.58
CA VAL A 191 -9.88 16.86 -20.98
C VAL A 191 -10.11 18.35 -21.28
N THR A 192 -9.52 19.27 -20.50
CA THR A 192 -9.64 20.71 -20.77
C THR A 192 -8.87 21.19 -21.99
N LEU A 193 -7.85 20.46 -22.44
CA LEU A 193 -7.07 20.80 -23.65
C LEU A 193 -7.72 20.31 -24.95
N ILE A 194 -8.77 19.49 -24.87
CA ILE A 194 -9.46 18.92 -26.05
C ILE A 194 -10.81 19.66 -26.30
N TYR A 195 -11.01 20.82 -25.66
CA TYR A 195 -12.12 21.73 -25.92
C TYR A 195 -11.63 23.12 -26.33
#